data_AF-A0A1I5SGA0-F1
#
_entry.id   AF-A0A1I5SGA0-F1
#
_cell.length_a   1.000
_cell.length_b   1.000
_cell.length_c   1.000
_cell.angle_alpha   90.00
_cell.angle_beta   90.00
_cell.angle_gamma   90.00
#
_symmetry.space_group_name_H-M   'P 1'
#
loop_
_entity.id
_entity.type
_entity.pdbx_description
1 polymer ?
#
loop_
_entity_poly.entity_id
_entity_poly.type
_entity_poly.pdbx_seq_one_letter_code
_entity_poly.pdbx_strand_id
1 'polypeptide(L)'
;MEKIFDLAFHGAGAAKITGILLDEQVPIPGWLNYSRYGTFANIYADAPEKKRYAWTVAQVKSIVRNETYIGNTIHGVQTNISYKNKKKIRKPPEEWLRVERTPTRPLSPRKCLSRCRLPTGAER
;
A
#
# COMPACT_ATOMS: atom_id res chain seq x y z
N MET A 1 3.82 6.47 6.42
CA MET A 1 3.11 6.44 5.12
C MET A 1 3.20 7.79 4.41
N GLU A 2 2.92 8.91 5.10
CA GLU A 2 3.04 10.27 4.55
C GLU A 2 4.39 10.52 3.83
N LYS A 3 5.51 10.20 4.48
CA LYS A 3 6.85 10.29 3.88
C LYS A 3 7.01 9.62 2.50
N ILE A 4 6.37 8.46 2.28
CA ILE A 4 6.45 7.75 0.99
C ILE A 4 5.76 8.57 -0.11
N PHE A 5 4.62 9.17 0.22
CA PHE A 5 3.89 10.03 -0.70
C PHE A 5 4.61 11.35 -0.95
N ASP A 6 5.25 11.94 0.06
CA ASP A 6 6.04 13.16 -0.11
C ASP A 6 7.24 12.91 -1.03
N LEU A 7 8.00 11.84 -0.78
CA LEU A 7 9.12 11.47 -1.65
C LEU A 7 8.67 11.18 -3.09
N ALA A 8 7.55 10.47 -3.25
CA ALA A 8 6.96 10.22 -4.57
C ALA A 8 6.50 11.52 -5.25
N PHE A 9 5.93 12.47 -4.50
CA PHE A 9 5.50 13.78 -4.99
C PHE A 9 6.68 14.62 -5.50
N HIS A 10 7.83 14.53 -4.84
CA HIS A 10 9.09 15.13 -5.28
C HIS A 10 9.78 14.38 -6.44
N GLY A 11 9.14 13.34 -6.99
CA GLY A 11 9.64 12.60 -8.15
C GLY A 11 10.63 11.49 -7.83
N ALA A 12 10.76 11.07 -6.57
CA ALA A 12 11.58 9.91 -6.23
C ALA A 12 10.94 8.62 -6.75
N GLY A 13 11.70 7.85 -7.54
CA GLY A 13 11.27 6.53 -7.98
C GLY A 13 11.20 5.53 -6.80
N ALA A 14 10.40 4.47 -6.96
CA ALA A 14 10.18 3.49 -5.89
C ALA A 14 11.47 2.87 -5.33
N ALA A 15 12.50 2.65 -6.16
CA ALA A 15 13.81 2.14 -5.72
C ALA A 15 14.59 3.15 -4.87
N LYS A 16 14.52 4.44 -5.22
CA LYS A 16 15.13 5.52 -4.43
C LYS A 16 14.43 5.66 -3.07
N ILE A 17 13.10 5.58 -3.07
CA ILE A 17 12.29 5.60 -1.83
C ILE A 17 12.68 4.44 -0.93
N THR A 18 12.82 3.21 -1.44
CA THR A 18 13.25 2.07 -0.62
C THR A 18 14.62 2.25 0.00
N GLY A 19 15.58 2.85 -0.73
CA GLY A 19 16.91 3.15 -0.19
C GLY A 19 16.83 4.14 0.98
N ILE A 20 16.13 5.26 0.77
CA ILE A 20 15.92 6.27 1.82
C ILE A 20 15.26 5.66 3.07
N LEU A 21 14.24 4.82 2.91
CA LEU A 21 13.56 4.18 4.03
C LEU A 21 14.45 3.18 4.79
N LEU A 22 15.38 2.54 4.10
CA LEU A 22 16.34 1.61 4.69
C LEU A 22 17.42 2.38 5.48
N ASP A 23 17.95 3.46 4.90
CA ASP A 23 18.97 4.31 5.51
C ASP A 23 18.45 5.00 6.77
N GLU A 24 17.21 5.50 6.73
CA GLU A 24 16.53 6.11 7.87
C GLU A 24 15.97 5.10 8.89
N GLN A 25 16.14 3.79 8.64
CA GLN A 25 15.60 2.71 9.47
C GLN A 25 14.10 2.89 9.80
N VAL A 26 13.29 3.15 8.77
CA VAL A 26 11.83 3.26 8.94
C VAL A 26 11.22 1.86 9.03
N PRO A 27 10.51 1.50 10.10
CA PRO A 27 9.93 0.16 10.24
C PRO A 27 8.80 -0.07 9.25
N ILE A 28 8.69 -1.30 8.74
CA ILE A 28 7.63 -1.71 7.80
C ILE A 28 6.26 -1.68 8.52
N PRO A 29 5.18 -1.24 7.86
CA PRO A 29 3.83 -1.26 8.45
C PRO A 29 3.39 -2.63 8.95
N GLY A 30 3.80 -3.72 8.28
CA GLY A 30 3.55 -5.09 8.74
C GLY A 30 4.19 -5.39 10.10
N TRP A 31 5.41 -4.92 10.34
CA TRP A 31 6.09 -5.02 11.63
C TRP A 31 5.41 -4.17 12.71
N LEU A 32 5.01 -2.94 12.37
CA LEU A 32 4.26 -2.08 13.30
C LEU A 32 2.92 -2.72 13.72
N ASN A 33 2.20 -3.34 12.79
CA ASN A 33 0.96 -4.05 13.09
C ASN A 33 1.21 -5.30 13.95
N TYR A 34 2.30 -6.04 13.68
CA TYR A 34 2.71 -7.16 14.53
C TYR A 34 3.01 -6.69 15.96
N SER A 35 3.85 -5.66 16.10
CA SER A 35 4.23 -5.11 17.41
C SER A 35 3.04 -4.54 18.20
N ARG A 36 1.98 -4.08 17.53
CA ARG A 36 0.78 -3.52 18.17
C ARG A 36 -0.26 -4.56 18.56
N TYR A 37 -0.52 -5.55 17.69
CA TYR A 37 -1.67 -6.45 17.81
C TYR A 37 -1.30 -7.93 17.91
N GLY A 38 -0.06 -8.30 17.60
CA GLY A 38 0.51 -9.66 17.74
C GLY A 38 -0.06 -10.74 16.83
N THR A 39 -1.27 -10.58 16.31
CA THR A 39 -2.08 -11.67 15.72
C THR A 39 -2.07 -11.71 14.20
N PHE A 40 -2.05 -10.54 13.54
CA PHE A 40 -2.25 -10.45 12.08
C PHE A 40 -0.99 -10.74 11.25
N ALA A 41 0.16 -10.97 11.89
CA ALA A 41 1.43 -11.07 11.20
C ALA A 41 2.44 -11.99 11.90
N ASN A 42 2.01 -13.21 12.27
CA ASN A 42 2.84 -14.25 12.89
C ASN A 42 4.11 -14.62 12.11
N ILE A 43 4.20 -14.22 10.84
CA ILE A 43 5.40 -14.35 9.99
C ILE A 43 6.62 -13.63 10.61
N TYR A 44 6.39 -12.68 11.52
CA TYR A 44 7.43 -11.91 12.19
C TYR A 44 7.81 -12.42 13.59
N ALA A 45 7.18 -13.47 14.12
CA ALA A 45 7.43 -13.95 15.49
C ALA A 45 8.89 -14.42 15.70
N ASP A 46 9.44 -15.16 14.74
CA ASP A 46 10.84 -15.63 14.77
C ASP A 46 11.71 -14.93 13.71
N ALA A 47 11.26 -13.76 13.24
CA ALA A 47 11.96 -13.05 12.18
C ALA A 47 13.23 -12.38 12.72
N PRO A 48 14.36 -12.44 11.98
CA PRO A 48 15.54 -11.67 12.32
C PRO A 48 15.24 -10.17 12.24
N GLU A 49 15.87 -9.38 13.11
CA GLU A 49 15.63 -7.94 13.23
C GLU A 49 15.82 -7.18 11.90
N LYS A 50 16.67 -7.68 11.00
CA LYS A 50 16.84 -7.16 9.64
C LYS A 50 15.52 -7.08 8.85
N LYS A 51 14.56 -7.97 9.10
CA LYS A 51 13.24 -7.93 8.45
C LYS A 51 12.37 -6.75 8.89
N ARG A 52 12.68 -6.10 10.02
CA ARG A 52 11.96 -4.93 10.53
C ARG A 52 11.98 -3.75 9.57
N TYR A 53 13.08 -3.60 8.82
CA TYR A 53 13.36 -2.47 7.93
C TYR A 53 13.49 -2.87 6.45
N ALA A 54 13.28 -4.15 6.13
CA ALA A 54 13.42 -4.70 4.78
C ALA A 54 12.28 -4.26 3.83
N TRP A 55 12.29 -3.01 3.41
CA TRP A 55 11.36 -2.48 2.41
C TRP A 55 11.63 -3.07 1.03
N THR A 56 10.59 -3.59 0.39
CA THR A 56 10.66 -4.03 -1.01
C THR A 56 10.09 -2.98 -1.96
N VAL A 57 10.64 -2.91 -3.16
CA VAL A 57 10.14 -2.00 -4.22
C VAL A 57 8.68 -2.30 -4.57
N ALA A 58 8.28 -3.57 -4.51
CA ALA A 58 6.90 -4.00 -4.74
C ALA A 58 5.93 -3.44 -3.68
N GLN A 59 6.33 -3.44 -2.40
CA GLN A 59 5.53 -2.83 -1.33
C GLN A 59 5.38 -1.32 -1.51
N VAL A 60 6.46 -0.60 -1.83
CA VAL A 60 6.39 0.84 -2.07
C VAL A 60 5.46 1.13 -3.27
N LYS A 61 5.61 0.38 -4.36
CA LYS A 61 4.73 0.49 -5.54
C LYS A 61 3.26 0.22 -5.19
N SER A 62 2.95 -0.77 -4.36
CA SER A 62 1.57 -1.08 -3.99
C SER A 62 0.94 0.00 -3.11
N ILE A 63 1.73 0.62 -2.22
CA ILE A 63 1.27 1.73 -1.38
C ILE A 63 0.96 2.96 -2.23
N VAL A 64 1.88 3.35 -3.12
CA VAL A 64 1.70 4.54 -3.98
C VAL A 64 0.51 4.39 -4.93
N ARG A 65 0.25 3.17 -5.44
CA ARG A 65 -0.88 2.89 -6.32
C ARG A 65 -2.22 2.74 -5.60
N ASN A 66 -2.22 2.53 -4.30
CA ASN A 66 -3.46 2.21 -3.59
C ASN A 66 -4.26 3.49 -3.28
N GLU A 67 -5.41 3.60 -3.95
CA GLU A 67 -6.32 4.75 -3.85
C GLU A 67 -6.90 4.96 -2.44
N THR A 68 -6.91 3.91 -1.60
CA THR A 68 -7.38 4.04 -0.22
C THR A 68 -6.54 5.05 0.58
N TYR A 69 -5.27 5.21 0.24
CA TYR A 69 -4.39 6.18 0.90
C TYR A 69 -4.61 7.61 0.45
N ILE A 70 -5.28 7.84 -0.70
CA ILE A 70 -5.74 9.16 -1.15
C ILE A 70 -7.09 9.52 -0.50
N GLY A 71 -7.73 8.54 0.14
CA GLY A 71 -8.99 8.71 0.84
C GLY A 71 -10.20 8.23 0.06
N ASN A 72 -10.03 7.52 -1.06
CA ASN A 72 -11.13 6.84 -1.74
C ASN A 72 -11.48 5.56 -0.97
N THR A 73 -12.76 5.19 -0.93
CA THR A 73 -13.16 3.90 -0.37
C THR A 73 -13.46 2.94 -1.51
N ILE A 74 -12.68 1.85 -1.60
CA ILE A 74 -12.91 0.78 -2.57
C ILE A 74 -13.62 -0.38 -1.89
N HIS A 75 -14.82 -0.71 -2.39
CA HIS A 75 -15.61 -1.85 -1.94
C HIS A 75 -15.73 -2.90 -3.06
N GLY A 76 -16.00 -4.16 -2.67
CA GLY A 76 -16.28 -5.22 -3.64
C GLY A 76 -15.07 -5.83 -4.33
N VAL A 77 -13.84 -5.59 -3.85
CA VAL A 77 -12.61 -6.15 -4.47
C VAL A 77 -12.59 -7.67 -4.44
N GLN A 78 -13.13 -8.27 -3.37
CA GLN A 78 -13.23 -9.71 -3.20
C GLN A 78 -14.63 -10.10 -2.77
N THR A 79 -15.16 -11.16 -3.35
CA THR A 79 -16.44 -11.77 -2.94
C THR A 79 -16.27 -13.27 -2.79
N ASN A 80 -17.17 -13.90 -2.04
CA ASN A 80 -17.24 -15.36 -1.98
C ASN A 80 -17.83 -15.90 -3.29
N ILE A 81 -17.44 -17.12 -3.70
CA ILE A 81 -18.01 -17.79 -4.88
C ILE A 81 -19.52 -17.93 -4.72
N SER A 82 -19.94 -18.34 -3.53
CA SER A 82 -21.35 -18.43 -3.17
C SER A 82 -21.50 -18.35 -1.64
N TYR A 83 -22.73 -18.23 -1.17
CA TYR A 83 -23.01 -18.27 0.27
C TYR A 83 -22.53 -19.58 0.93
N LYS A 84 -22.70 -20.72 0.23
CA LYS A 84 -22.27 -22.04 0.71
C LYS A 84 -20.76 -22.26 0.54
N ASN A 85 -20.15 -21.67 -0.48
CA ASN A 85 -18.73 -21.77 -0.75
C ASN A 85 -18.01 -20.44 -0.48
N LYS A 86 -17.45 -20.32 0.73
CA LYS A 86 -16.74 -19.14 1.24
C LYS A 86 -15.35 -18.91 0.60
N LYS A 87 -15.01 -19.61 -0.48
CA LYS A 87 -13.77 -19.35 -1.21
C LYS A 87 -13.82 -17.94 -1.80
N LYS A 88 -12.78 -17.14 -1.56
CA LYS A 88 -12.71 -15.74 -2.01
C LYS A 88 -12.20 -15.68 -3.45
N ILE A 89 -12.96 -15.03 -4.33
CA ILE A 89 -12.55 -14.69 -5.71
C ILE A 89 -12.33 -13.18 -5.77
N ARG A 90 -11.27 -12.79 -6.51
CA ARG A 90 -10.99 -11.38 -6.81
C ARG A 90 -11.79 -10.96 -8.04
N LYS A 91 -12.60 -9.90 -7.90
CA LYS A 91 -13.43 -9.35 -8.98
C LYS A 91 -12.62 -8.45 -9.93
N PRO A 92 -13.02 -8.33 -11.21
CA PRO A 92 -12.41 -7.37 -12.12
C PRO A 92 -12.58 -5.93 -11.62
N PRO A 93 -11.66 -5.00 -11.96
CA PRO A 93 -11.69 -3.62 -11.47
C PRO A 93 -12.93 -2.81 -11.83
N GLU A 94 -13.67 -3.23 -12.85
CA GLU A 94 -14.93 -2.65 -13.33
C GLU A 94 -16.09 -2.88 -12.34
N GLU A 95 -16.06 -4.00 -11.62
CA GLU A 95 -17.06 -4.31 -10.58
C GLU A 95 -16.73 -3.67 -9.23
N TRP A 96 -15.60 -2.97 -9.12
CA TRP A 96 -15.20 -2.34 -7.86
C TRP A 96 -16.02 -1.06 -7.66
N LEU A 97 -16.75 -1.02 -6.54
CA LEU A 97 -17.47 0.18 -6.12
C LEU A 97 -16.45 1.17 -5.55
N ARG A 98 -16.19 2.23 -6.32
CA ARG A 98 -15.32 3.33 -5.91
C ARG A 98 -16.21 4.46 -5.38
N VAL A 99 -16.14 4.68 -4.08
CA VAL A 99 -16.81 5.81 -3.44
C VAL A 99 -15.76 6.90 -3.21
N GLU A 100 -15.90 8.01 -3.93
CA GLU A 100 -15.11 9.20 -3.66
C GLU A 100 -15.57 9.80 -2.33
N ARG A 101 -14.61 10.10 -1.45
CA ARG A 101 -14.94 10.59 -0.11
C ARG A 101 -15.26 12.08 -0.10
N THR A 102 -16.29 12.43 0.66
CA THR A 102 -16.56 13.80 1.12
C THR A 102 -15.34 14.36 1.87
N PRO A 103 -14.94 15.61 1.61
CA PRO A 103 -13.61 16.13 1.93
C PRO A 103 -13.50 16.58 3.39
N THR A 104 -13.65 15.67 4.36
CA THR A 104 -13.31 15.98 5.76
C THR A 104 -12.05 15.20 6.14
N ARG A 105 -10.88 15.84 5.93
CA ARG A 105 -9.50 15.44 6.32
C ARG A 105 -8.73 14.44 5.44
N PRO A 106 -8.10 14.85 4.32
CA PRO A 106 -7.21 13.97 3.57
C PRO A 106 -6.00 13.52 4.42
N LEU A 107 -5.71 12.22 4.45
CA LEU A 107 -4.47 11.65 5.02
C LEU A 107 -3.29 11.75 4.04
N SER A 108 -3.51 12.28 2.84
CA SER A 108 -2.50 12.49 1.79
C SER A 108 -2.99 13.57 0.81
N PRO A 109 -2.13 14.49 0.33
CA PRO A 109 -2.55 15.50 -0.63
C PRO A 109 -3.02 14.84 -1.94
N ARG A 110 -4.28 15.04 -2.29
CA ARG A 110 -4.93 14.54 -3.54
C ARG A 110 -4.15 14.88 -4.82
N LYS A 111 -3.21 15.81 -4.77
CA LYS A 111 -2.31 16.20 -5.87
C LYS A 111 -1.31 15.12 -6.28
N CYS A 112 -1.12 14.06 -5.49
CA CYS A 112 -0.12 13.03 -5.78
C CYS A 112 -0.51 12.07 -6.92
N LEU A 113 -1.76 11.59 -7.04
CA LEU A 113 -2.06 10.50 -7.99
C LEU A 113 -2.00 10.90 -9.47
N SER A 114 -2.37 12.13 -9.83
CA SER A 114 -2.31 12.58 -11.22
C SER A 114 -0.87 12.71 -11.72
N ARG A 115 0.07 13.06 -10.83
CA ARG A 115 1.49 13.29 -11.16
C ARG A 115 2.40 12.11 -10.84
N CYS A 116 2.05 11.28 -9.85
CA CYS A 116 2.85 10.12 -9.40
C CYS A 116 2.47 8.82 -10.10
N ARG A 117 1.75 8.86 -11.24
CA ARG A 117 1.65 7.72 -12.14
C ARG A 117 3.05 7.42 -12.68
N LEU A 118 3.81 6.61 -11.95
CA LEU A 118 5.10 6.09 -12.39
C LEU A 118 4.88 5.50 -13.78
N PRO A 119 5.74 5.80 -14.77
CA PRO A 119 5.60 5.20 -16.08
C PRO A 119 5.61 3.68 -15.89
N THR A 120 4.51 3.04 -16.27
CA THR A 120 4.48 1.61 -16.56
C THR A 120 5.45 1.41 -17.70
N GLY A 121 6.71 1.14 -17.35
CA GLY A 121 7.74 0.73 -18.30
C GLY A 121 7.20 -0.45 -19.10
N ALA A 122 7.21 -0.25 -20.40
CA ALA A 122 6.77 -1.17 -21.43
C ALA A 122 7.39 -2.57 -21.24
N GLU A 123 6.58 -3.58 -21.52
CA GLU A 123 7.06 -4.88 -21.96
C GLU A 123 8.09 -4.70 -23.09
N ARG A 124 9.26 -5.30 -22.89
CA ARG A 124 10.09 -5.91 -23.94
C ARG A 124 10.68 -7.19 -23.38
#